data_AF-A0AAV4RE98-F1
#
_entry.id   AF-A0AAV4RE98-F1
#
_cell.length_a   1.000
_cell.length_b   1.000
_cell.length_c   1.000
_cell.angle_alpha   90.00
_cell.angle_beta   90.00
_cell.angle_gamma   90.00
#
_symmetry.space_group_name_H-M   'P 1'
#
loop_
_entity.id
_entity.type
_entity.pdbx_description
1 polymer ?
#
loop_
_entity_poly.entity_id
_entity_poly.type
_entity_poly.pdbx_seq_one_letter_code
_entity_poly.pdbx_strand_id
1 'polypeptide(L)'
;MPQSIFIQVGQCGNQIGYRFWDLAIREYQHYKTNANDMNNFFKISDFSKKPGCDLLNSVKARAILVDMEEGVVSEILNGPLKCIFNRQQLVTDVSGSGNNWAVGNKFYGMKYRNRLIELFRKETEECDNLQCFFLLHSMGGGTGSGLGTAALEYLYDEFPKTPRFVFAAFPSPQDDVVTSPYNTVLANSQLINFADCVFPFQNKALIDVCNKAVKMKRLQPSMQFNRTKAHSKPFDEMNDIIANTILNLTCSSRFPGSLNVDINEIIMNMTPYPRLHYLISSTSPLFPLNDSSKVDHMFNEVFSISHQLFQCSPSLGIMLASALLCRGQVAMSDVQHNIERLKGNIKFVPWNKEGWKIGLCSIPHIAYSRSMLMLSNTTSITKHLCSLKENFLKMYRKKAHLHHFLEVESMEKDIFQTSLTDLETLIDDYKHYELIIEVPEQPRLKVKL
;
A
#
# COMPACT_ATOMS: atom_id res chain seq x y z
N MET A 1 -6.88 -15.12 16.45
CA MET A 1 -5.84 -14.68 15.50
C MET A 1 -6.15 -13.23 15.14
N PRO A 2 -5.15 -12.38 14.88
CA PRO A 2 -5.40 -11.01 14.46
C PRO A 2 -6.15 -10.99 13.12
N GLN A 3 -7.20 -10.20 13.03
CA GLN A 3 -8.07 -10.08 11.85
C GLN A 3 -7.88 -8.71 11.19
N SER A 4 -7.88 -8.67 9.86
CA SER A 4 -7.76 -7.42 9.10
C SER A 4 -8.95 -7.26 8.16
N ILE A 5 -9.45 -6.04 8.03
CA ILE A 5 -10.56 -5.70 7.13
C ILE A 5 -10.01 -4.88 5.97
N PHE A 6 -10.36 -5.26 4.73
CA PHE A 6 -9.96 -4.56 3.52
C PHE A 6 -11.09 -3.69 2.99
N ILE A 7 -10.85 -2.38 2.86
CA ILE A 7 -11.71 -1.45 2.16
C ILE A 7 -11.10 -1.18 0.78
N GLN A 8 -11.83 -1.50 -0.27
CA GLN A 8 -11.40 -1.37 -1.66
C GLN A 8 -12.23 -0.30 -2.33
N VAL A 9 -11.59 0.80 -2.76
CA VAL A 9 -12.33 1.98 -3.25
C VAL A 9 -11.91 2.37 -4.66
N GLY A 10 -12.92 2.45 -5.52
CA GLY A 10 -12.79 2.79 -6.93
C GLY A 10 -12.13 1.68 -7.76
N GLN A 11 -12.06 1.91 -9.07
CA GLN A 11 -11.53 0.96 -10.04
C GLN A 11 -10.15 0.40 -9.64
N CYS A 12 -9.19 1.25 -9.28
CA CYS A 12 -7.84 0.81 -8.91
C CYS A 12 -7.82 -0.06 -7.65
N GLY A 13 -8.51 0.39 -6.58
CA GLY A 13 -8.58 -0.33 -5.32
C GLY A 13 -9.21 -1.72 -5.46
N ASN A 14 -10.34 -1.80 -6.17
CA ASN A 14 -11.05 -3.06 -6.42
C ASN A 14 -10.22 -4.04 -7.28
N GLN A 15 -9.48 -3.56 -8.27
CA GLN A 15 -8.61 -4.42 -9.10
C GLN A 15 -7.43 -4.99 -8.30
N ILE A 16 -6.74 -4.17 -7.52
CA ILE A 16 -5.64 -4.63 -6.65
C ILE A 16 -6.18 -5.61 -5.61
N GLY A 17 -7.32 -5.27 -5.00
CA GLY A 17 -8.01 -6.11 -4.04
C GLY A 17 -8.37 -7.48 -4.60
N TYR A 18 -8.92 -7.54 -5.82
CA TYR A 18 -9.21 -8.80 -6.49
C TYR A 18 -7.96 -9.69 -6.65
N ARG A 19 -6.84 -9.11 -7.11
CA ARG A 19 -5.57 -9.84 -7.23
C ARG A 19 -5.02 -10.31 -5.89
N PHE A 20 -5.14 -9.48 -4.85
CA PHE A 20 -4.77 -9.85 -3.49
C PHE A 20 -5.56 -11.07 -2.99
N TRP A 21 -6.89 -11.07 -3.13
CA TRP A 21 -7.72 -12.18 -2.68
C TRP A 21 -7.44 -13.47 -3.46
N ASP A 22 -7.21 -13.40 -4.77
CA ASP A 22 -6.81 -14.54 -5.60
C ASP A 22 -5.49 -15.17 -5.09
N LEU A 23 -4.47 -14.35 -4.89
CA LEU A 23 -3.16 -14.82 -4.43
C LEU A 23 -3.19 -15.30 -2.98
N ALA A 24 -3.92 -14.62 -2.10
CA ALA A 24 -4.09 -15.02 -0.70
C ALA A 24 -4.71 -16.42 -0.59
N ILE A 25 -5.80 -16.68 -1.34
CA ILE A 25 -6.46 -17.99 -1.31
C ILE A 25 -5.53 -19.08 -1.80
N ARG A 26 -4.80 -18.85 -2.90
CA ARG A 26 -3.82 -19.83 -3.41
C ARG A 26 -2.73 -20.12 -2.38
N GLU A 27 -2.25 -19.08 -1.68
CA GLU A 27 -1.21 -19.23 -0.67
C GLU A 27 -1.71 -20.00 0.54
N TYR A 28 -2.94 -19.73 0.99
CA TYR A 28 -3.58 -20.54 2.02
C TYR A 28 -3.80 -21.97 1.57
N GLN A 29 -4.34 -22.23 0.38
CA GLN A 29 -4.52 -23.60 -0.14
C GLN A 29 -3.22 -24.39 -0.20
N HIS A 30 -2.10 -23.73 -0.47
CA HIS A 30 -0.81 -24.39 -0.58
C HIS A 30 -0.20 -24.75 0.79
N TYR A 31 -0.30 -23.86 1.78
CA TYR A 31 0.37 -24.04 3.08
C TYR A 31 -0.56 -24.40 4.25
N LYS A 32 -1.87 -24.16 4.13
CA LYS A 32 -2.86 -24.38 5.18
C LYS A 32 -3.99 -25.25 4.66
N THR A 33 -4.25 -26.34 5.37
CA THR A 33 -5.26 -27.31 4.97
C THR A 33 -6.65 -27.01 5.56
N ASN A 34 -6.73 -26.22 6.63
CA ASN A 34 -7.97 -25.97 7.37
C ASN A 34 -8.47 -24.53 7.23
N ALA A 35 -9.78 -24.36 7.04
CA ALA A 35 -10.43 -23.06 6.95
C ALA A 35 -10.28 -22.21 8.23
N ASN A 36 -10.15 -22.86 9.40
CA ASN A 36 -9.93 -22.17 10.68
C ASN A 36 -8.65 -21.32 10.70
N ASP A 37 -7.62 -21.73 9.95
CA ASP A 37 -6.34 -21.03 9.91
C ASP A 37 -6.35 -19.82 8.96
N MET A 38 -7.47 -19.59 8.28
CA MET A 38 -7.69 -18.47 7.36
C MET A 38 -8.45 -17.31 8.01
N ASN A 39 -8.78 -17.41 9.31
CA ASN A 39 -9.65 -16.45 10.00
C ASN A 39 -9.13 -14.99 9.96
N ASN A 40 -7.82 -14.79 9.76
CA ASN A 40 -7.20 -13.46 9.64
C ASN A 40 -7.86 -12.58 8.57
N PHE A 41 -8.10 -13.15 7.39
CA PHE A 41 -8.65 -12.42 6.23
C PHE A 41 -10.02 -12.94 5.81
N PHE A 42 -10.37 -14.16 6.21
CA PHE A 42 -11.58 -14.83 5.78
C PHE A 42 -12.46 -15.18 6.96
N LYS A 43 -13.77 -14.98 6.81
CA LYS A 43 -14.80 -15.53 7.68
C LYS A 43 -15.12 -16.95 7.21
N ILE A 44 -15.43 -17.84 8.13
CA ILE A 44 -15.89 -19.18 7.79
C ILE A 44 -17.38 -19.12 7.52
N SER A 45 -17.82 -19.61 6.36
CA SER A 45 -19.23 -19.67 6.01
C SER A 45 -19.91 -20.83 6.74
N ASP A 46 -21.18 -20.69 7.11
CA ASP A 46 -21.95 -21.79 7.73
C ASP A 46 -22.05 -23.04 6.84
N PHE A 47 -21.85 -22.90 5.53
CA PHE A 47 -21.81 -24.00 4.57
C PHE A 47 -20.58 -24.90 4.75
N SER A 48 -19.50 -24.45 5.43
CA SER A 48 -18.32 -25.27 5.70
C SER A 48 -18.59 -26.46 6.63
N LYS A 49 -19.76 -26.49 7.29
CA LYS A 49 -20.18 -27.57 8.19
C LYS A 49 -20.61 -28.85 7.43
N LYS A 50 -20.69 -28.81 6.09
CA LYS A 50 -20.98 -29.98 5.25
C LYS A 50 -19.70 -30.59 4.67
N PRO A 51 -19.44 -31.89 4.84
CA PRO A 51 -18.26 -32.54 4.25
C PRO A 51 -18.32 -32.49 2.72
N GLY A 52 -17.22 -32.09 2.07
CA GLY A 52 -17.08 -32.05 0.60
C GLY A 52 -17.28 -30.68 -0.08
N CYS A 53 -17.43 -29.58 0.67
CA CYS A 53 -17.50 -28.24 0.08
C CYS A 53 -16.12 -27.69 -0.32
N ASP A 54 -16.01 -27.16 -1.54
CA ASP A 54 -14.83 -26.43 -2.01
C ASP A 54 -14.46 -25.29 -1.04
N LEU A 55 -13.15 -25.05 -0.85
CA LEU A 55 -12.66 -23.99 0.05
C LEU A 55 -13.28 -22.63 -0.27
N LEU A 56 -13.42 -22.32 -1.56
CA LEU A 56 -14.03 -21.09 -2.08
C LEU A 56 -15.48 -20.88 -1.63
N ASN A 57 -16.24 -21.96 -1.38
CA ASN A 57 -17.61 -21.88 -0.89
C ASN A 57 -17.68 -21.86 0.65
N SER A 58 -16.58 -22.24 1.30
CA SER A 58 -16.46 -22.37 2.76
C SER A 58 -15.97 -21.09 3.43
N VAL A 59 -15.55 -20.08 2.67
CA VAL A 59 -14.98 -18.84 3.21
C VAL A 59 -15.60 -17.59 2.59
N LYS A 60 -15.62 -16.49 3.35
CA LYS A 60 -16.01 -15.15 2.89
C LYS A 60 -14.89 -14.15 3.19
N ALA A 61 -14.53 -13.29 2.26
CA ALA A 61 -13.51 -12.27 2.48
C ALA A 61 -14.00 -11.20 3.47
N ARG A 62 -13.14 -10.76 4.39
CA ARG A 62 -13.34 -9.56 5.21
C ARG A 62 -13.04 -8.32 4.36
N ALA A 63 -13.91 -8.05 3.39
CA ALA A 63 -13.74 -7.01 2.40
C ALA A 63 -15.00 -6.16 2.21
N ILE A 64 -14.84 -4.86 2.06
CA ILE A 64 -15.89 -3.92 1.65
C ILE A 64 -15.47 -3.32 0.32
N LEU A 65 -16.31 -3.48 -0.71
CA LEU A 65 -16.05 -2.98 -2.06
C LEU A 65 -16.91 -1.77 -2.32
N VAL A 66 -16.26 -0.67 -2.69
CA VAL A 66 -16.89 0.62 -2.93
C VAL A 66 -16.51 1.08 -4.33
N ASP A 67 -17.50 1.35 -5.18
CA ASP A 67 -17.24 1.95 -6.49
C ASP A 67 -18.47 2.70 -7.01
N MET A 68 -18.32 3.95 -7.41
CA MET A 68 -19.43 4.73 -7.99
C MET A 68 -19.64 4.41 -9.48
N GLU A 69 -18.93 3.39 -9.98
CA GLU A 69 -19.09 2.79 -11.30
C GLU A 69 -19.21 1.27 -11.14
N GLU A 70 -20.24 0.65 -11.74
CA GLU A 70 -20.52 -0.77 -11.51
C GLU A 70 -19.58 -1.74 -12.25
N GLY A 71 -18.82 -1.26 -13.24
CA GLY A 71 -18.11 -2.12 -14.20
C GLY A 71 -17.17 -3.13 -13.53
N VAL A 72 -16.27 -2.65 -12.68
CA VAL A 72 -15.24 -3.48 -12.04
C VAL A 72 -15.85 -4.41 -10.99
N VAL A 73 -16.76 -3.89 -10.16
CA VAL A 73 -17.41 -4.68 -9.11
C VAL A 73 -18.28 -5.78 -9.72
N SER A 74 -19.04 -5.46 -10.78
CA SER A 74 -19.84 -6.44 -11.52
C SER A 74 -18.98 -7.56 -12.10
N GLU A 75 -17.81 -7.23 -12.63
CA GLU A 75 -16.87 -8.23 -13.12
C GLU A 75 -16.37 -9.16 -12.00
N ILE A 76 -16.02 -8.62 -10.83
CA ILE A 76 -15.60 -9.41 -9.67
C ILE A 76 -16.73 -10.39 -9.25
N LEU A 77 -17.98 -9.92 -9.24
CA LEU A 77 -19.14 -10.72 -8.85
C LEU A 77 -19.57 -11.75 -9.89
N ASN A 78 -19.15 -11.60 -11.15
CA ASN A 78 -19.36 -12.58 -12.22
C ASN A 78 -18.12 -13.47 -12.43
N GLY A 79 -17.00 -13.12 -11.82
CA GLY A 79 -15.73 -13.81 -11.96
C GLY A 79 -15.58 -15.07 -11.08
N PRO A 80 -14.40 -15.71 -11.14
CA PRO A 80 -14.09 -16.93 -10.40
C PRO A 80 -14.22 -16.79 -8.87
N LEU A 81 -13.94 -15.61 -8.33
CA LEU A 81 -13.96 -15.33 -6.89
C LEU A 81 -15.31 -14.82 -6.38
N LYS A 82 -16.39 -14.89 -7.16
CA LYS A 82 -17.70 -14.36 -6.74
C LYS A 82 -18.21 -14.92 -5.42
N CYS A 83 -17.86 -16.16 -5.09
CA CYS A 83 -18.32 -16.87 -3.90
C CYS A 83 -17.70 -16.36 -2.61
N ILE A 84 -16.52 -15.72 -2.64
CA ILE A 84 -15.88 -15.20 -1.42
C ILE A 84 -16.41 -13.82 -1.02
N PHE A 85 -16.95 -13.03 -1.96
CA PHE A 85 -17.46 -11.70 -1.64
C PHE A 85 -18.92 -11.77 -1.19
N ASN A 86 -19.27 -10.97 -0.18
CA ASN A 86 -20.66 -10.81 0.25
C ASN A 86 -21.29 -9.62 -0.48
N ARG A 87 -22.43 -9.85 -1.16
CA ARG A 87 -23.17 -8.78 -1.85
C ARG A 87 -23.68 -7.68 -0.90
N GLN A 88 -23.82 -7.98 0.39
CA GLN A 88 -24.21 -7.00 1.39
C GLN A 88 -23.09 -6.01 1.73
N GLN A 89 -21.83 -6.35 1.46
CA GLN A 89 -20.63 -5.53 1.72
C GLN A 89 -20.25 -4.63 0.52
N LEU A 90 -21.19 -4.38 -0.38
CA LEU A 90 -20.98 -3.58 -1.58
C LEU A 90 -21.65 -2.22 -1.43
N VAL A 91 -20.97 -1.17 -1.87
CA VAL A 91 -21.53 0.17 -2.05
C VAL A 91 -21.24 0.62 -3.47
N THR A 92 -22.24 0.55 -4.34
CA THR A 92 -22.11 0.97 -5.74
C THR A 92 -23.15 2.00 -6.16
N ASP A 93 -22.78 2.80 -7.16
CA ASP A 93 -23.65 3.74 -7.87
C ASP A 93 -23.30 3.68 -9.37
N VAL A 94 -24.08 4.35 -10.21
CA VAL A 94 -23.93 4.32 -11.68
C VAL A 94 -23.37 5.63 -12.23
N SER A 95 -23.48 6.72 -11.46
CA SER A 95 -23.20 8.07 -11.97
C SER A 95 -21.70 8.41 -12.04
N GLY A 96 -20.83 7.64 -11.37
CA GLY A 96 -19.40 7.91 -11.30
C GLY A 96 -19.05 9.20 -10.57
N SER A 97 -17.76 9.39 -10.26
CA SER A 97 -17.24 10.63 -9.65
C SER A 97 -16.55 11.55 -10.66
N GLY A 98 -16.54 11.20 -11.96
CA GLY A 98 -16.04 12.06 -13.03
C GLY A 98 -14.61 12.59 -12.86
N ASN A 99 -13.71 11.82 -12.24
CA ASN A 99 -12.35 12.26 -11.88
C ASN A 99 -12.30 13.56 -11.06
N ASN A 100 -13.28 13.78 -10.20
CA ASN A 100 -13.39 14.94 -9.32
C ASN A 100 -13.44 14.51 -7.85
N TRP A 101 -12.41 14.87 -7.08
CA TRP A 101 -12.32 14.56 -5.65
C TRP A 101 -13.48 15.18 -4.85
N ALA A 102 -13.94 16.39 -5.20
CA ALA A 102 -15.03 17.03 -4.46
C ALA A 102 -16.34 16.24 -4.60
N VAL A 103 -16.64 15.72 -5.80
CA VAL A 103 -17.80 14.84 -6.01
C VAL A 103 -17.66 13.55 -5.18
N GLY A 104 -16.48 12.93 -5.18
CA GLY A 104 -16.23 11.72 -4.40
C GLY A 104 -16.34 11.95 -2.88
N ASN A 105 -15.68 12.99 -2.35
CA ASN A 105 -15.58 13.25 -0.92
C ASN A 105 -16.81 13.97 -0.36
N LYS A 106 -17.26 15.06 -1.00
CA LYS A 106 -18.33 15.92 -0.48
C LYS A 106 -19.71 15.42 -0.85
N PHE A 107 -19.95 15.05 -2.11
CA PHE A 107 -21.26 14.56 -2.52
C PHE A 107 -21.47 13.09 -2.14
N TYR A 108 -20.66 12.17 -2.67
CA TYR A 108 -20.85 10.74 -2.38
C TYR A 108 -20.44 10.36 -0.96
N GLY A 109 -19.39 10.98 -0.41
CA GLY A 109 -19.01 10.76 0.99
C GLY A 109 -20.18 11.04 1.92
N MET A 110 -20.84 12.20 1.77
CA MET A 110 -22.04 12.52 2.58
C MET A 110 -23.22 11.60 2.28
N LYS A 111 -23.52 11.33 0.99
CA LYS A 111 -24.63 10.46 0.57
C LYS A 111 -24.51 9.05 1.16
N TYR A 112 -23.31 8.48 1.17
CA TYR A 112 -23.07 7.09 1.59
C TYR A 112 -22.47 6.96 3.01
N ARG A 113 -22.27 8.06 3.74
CA ARG A 113 -21.66 8.08 5.09
C ARG A 113 -22.26 7.03 6.03
N ASN A 114 -23.57 7.10 6.26
CA ASN A 114 -24.25 6.19 7.19
C ASN A 114 -24.15 4.72 6.74
N ARG A 115 -24.21 4.48 5.42
CA ARG A 115 -24.09 3.13 4.86
C ARG A 115 -22.69 2.56 5.08
N LEU A 116 -21.64 3.36 4.83
CA LEU A 116 -20.25 2.94 5.00
C LEU A 116 -19.94 2.68 6.48
N ILE A 117 -20.32 3.59 7.38
CA ILE A 117 -20.13 3.41 8.83
C ILE A 117 -20.80 2.13 9.32
N GLU A 118 -22.03 1.87 8.91
CA GLU A 118 -22.75 0.64 9.29
C GLU A 118 -22.04 -0.63 8.77
N LEU A 119 -21.48 -0.59 7.55
CA LEU A 119 -20.68 -1.71 7.04
C LEU A 119 -19.39 -1.90 7.85
N PHE A 120 -18.69 -0.81 8.20
CA PHE A 120 -17.48 -0.89 9.02
C PHE A 120 -17.77 -1.47 10.41
N ARG A 121 -18.87 -1.06 11.04
CA ARG A 121 -19.32 -1.60 12.34
C ARG A 121 -19.64 -3.08 12.25
N LYS A 122 -20.46 -3.52 11.28
CA LYS A 122 -20.78 -4.94 11.09
C LYS A 122 -19.54 -5.79 10.87
N GLU A 123 -18.63 -5.35 10.00
CA GLU A 123 -17.40 -6.09 9.74
C GLU A 123 -16.51 -6.21 10.98
N THR A 124 -16.46 -5.14 11.79
CA THR A 124 -15.68 -5.08 13.02
C THR A 124 -16.28 -5.93 14.13
N GLU A 125 -17.60 -5.91 14.31
CA GLU A 125 -18.32 -6.74 15.29
C GLU A 125 -18.19 -8.24 15.00
N GLU A 126 -18.02 -8.62 13.73
CA GLU A 126 -17.73 -10.00 13.32
C GLU A 126 -16.23 -10.39 13.47
N CYS A 127 -15.39 -9.49 14.02
CA CYS A 127 -14.01 -9.79 14.36
C CYS A 127 -13.87 -10.06 15.87
N ASP A 128 -13.28 -11.21 16.22
CA ASP A 128 -12.89 -11.52 17.61
C ASP A 128 -11.75 -10.61 18.09
N ASN A 129 -10.82 -10.27 17.18
CA ASN A 129 -9.67 -9.41 17.46
C ASN A 129 -9.24 -8.64 16.21
N LEU A 130 -9.87 -7.48 15.99
CA LEU A 130 -9.52 -6.58 14.90
C LEU A 130 -8.12 -5.99 15.10
N GLN A 131 -7.21 -6.27 14.17
CA GLN A 131 -5.84 -5.78 14.16
C GLN A 131 -5.72 -4.44 13.44
N CYS A 132 -6.26 -4.33 12.23
CA CYS A 132 -6.13 -3.13 11.39
C CYS A 132 -7.12 -3.08 10.23
N PHE A 133 -7.23 -1.89 9.63
CA PHE A 133 -7.86 -1.66 8.34
C PHE A 133 -6.82 -1.49 7.24
N PHE A 134 -7.07 -2.11 6.10
CA PHE A 134 -6.35 -1.83 4.86
C PHE A 134 -7.25 -1.05 3.91
N LEU A 135 -6.84 0.14 3.50
CA LEU A 135 -7.50 0.92 2.46
C LEU A 135 -6.71 0.82 1.16
N LEU A 136 -7.34 0.31 0.10
CA LEU A 136 -6.75 0.24 -1.25
C LEU A 136 -7.47 1.25 -2.14
N HIS A 137 -6.76 2.27 -2.63
CA HIS A 137 -7.36 3.32 -3.47
C HIS A 137 -6.35 4.03 -4.37
N SER A 138 -6.84 4.92 -5.24
CA SER A 138 -6.01 5.80 -6.07
C SER A 138 -6.15 7.27 -5.66
N MET A 139 -5.08 8.04 -5.82
CA MET A 139 -5.03 9.47 -5.48
C MET A 139 -5.49 10.38 -6.63
N GLY A 140 -5.38 9.91 -7.88
CA GLY A 140 -5.68 10.70 -9.07
C GLY A 140 -7.14 10.67 -9.53
N GLY A 141 -7.90 9.61 -9.20
CA GLY A 141 -9.30 9.44 -9.64
C GLY A 141 -10.30 10.27 -8.83
N GLY A 142 -11.60 10.15 -9.10
CA GLY A 142 -12.65 10.81 -8.29
C GLY A 142 -13.13 9.96 -7.11
N THR A 143 -13.55 8.72 -7.39
CA THR A 143 -14.06 7.78 -6.37
C THR A 143 -12.95 7.31 -5.44
N GLY A 144 -11.83 6.81 -6.01
CA GLY A 144 -10.70 6.32 -5.23
C GLY A 144 -10.13 7.40 -4.31
N SER A 145 -9.94 8.63 -4.80
CA SER A 145 -9.33 9.69 -4.01
C SER A 145 -10.35 10.29 -3.06
N GLY A 146 -11.49 10.76 -3.57
CA GLY A 146 -12.50 11.49 -2.80
C GLY A 146 -13.24 10.61 -1.81
N LEU A 147 -13.94 9.60 -2.31
CA LEU A 147 -14.71 8.68 -1.45
C LEU A 147 -13.79 7.79 -0.62
N GLY A 148 -12.62 7.42 -1.15
CA GLY A 148 -11.63 6.66 -0.38
C GLY A 148 -11.09 7.43 0.82
N THR A 149 -10.81 8.73 0.66
CA THR A 149 -10.38 9.56 1.79
C THR A 149 -11.51 9.95 2.74
N ALA A 150 -12.75 10.09 2.25
CA ALA A 150 -13.93 10.20 3.13
C ALA A 150 -14.12 8.93 3.99
N ALA A 151 -13.99 7.74 3.38
CA ALA A 151 -14.04 6.48 4.11
C ALA A 151 -12.92 6.37 5.17
N LEU A 152 -11.73 6.89 4.87
CA LEU A 152 -10.62 6.95 5.82
C LEU A 152 -10.95 7.84 7.03
N GLU A 153 -11.52 9.02 6.80
CA GLU A 153 -12.00 9.91 7.86
C GLU A 153 -13.04 9.21 8.75
N TYR A 154 -14.01 8.51 8.15
CA TYR A 154 -15.03 7.78 8.92
C TYR A 154 -14.44 6.63 9.76
N LEU A 155 -13.43 5.91 9.23
CA LEU A 155 -12.70 4.90 10.00
C LEU A 155 -11.92 5.53 11.15
N TYR A 156 -11.37 6.73 10.94
CA TYR A 156 -10.66 7.47 11.99
C TYR A 156 -11.58 7.87 13.13
N ASP A 157 -12.74 8.43 12.81
CA ASP A 157 -13.74 8.89 13.79
C ASP A 157 -14.34 7.72 14.59
N GLU A 158 -14.72 6.64 13.90
CA GLU A 158 -15.42 5.50 14.52
C GLU A 158 -14.48 4.53 15.24
N PHE A 159 -13.26 4.33 14.70
CA PHE A 159 -12.30 3.35 15.23
C PHE A 159 -10.93 4.00 15.47
N PRO A 160 -10.84 5.00 16.38
CA PRO A 160 -9.63 5.81 16.55
C PRO A 160 -8.40 5.01 16.99
N LYS A 161 -8.61 3.89 17.69
CA LYS A 161 -7.54 3.00 18.19
C LYS A 161 -7.07 1.96 17.18
N THR A 162 -7.80 1.75 16.09
CA THR A 162 -7.49 0.72 15.11
C THR A 162 -6.65 1.33 13.99
N PRO A 163 -5.44 0.80 13.73
CA PRO A 163 -4.59 1.35 12.69
C PRO A 163 -5.15 1.23 11.27
N ARG A 164 -4.89 2.26 10.46
CA ARG A 164 -5.32 2.40 9.07
C ARG A 164 -4.09 2.41 8.17
N PHE A 165 -3.85 1.28 7.50
CA PHE A 165 -2.81 1.13 6.49
C PHE A 165 -3.38 1.44 5.11
N VAL A 166 -2.80 2.43 4.43
CA VAL A 166 -3.32 2.91 3.14
C VAL A 166 -2.34 2.56 2.03
N PHE A 167 -2.77 1.76 1.06
CA PHE A 167 -2.06 1.55 -0.19
C PHE A 167 -2.64 2.50 -1.23
N ALA A 168 -1.86 3.50 -1.62
CA ALA A 168 -2.30 4.61 -2.44
C ALA A 168 -1.57 4.64 -3.79
N ALA A 169 -2.33 4.55 -4.89
CA ALA A 169 -1.81 4.74 -6.24
C ALA A 169 -1.65 6.24 -6.53
N PHE A 170 -0.40 6.73 -6.53
CA PHE A 170 -0.09 8.10 -6.88
C PHE A 170 -0.05 8.28 -8.39
N PRO A 171 -0.56 9.42 -8.90
CA PRO A 171 -0.51 9.66 -10.33
C PRO A 171 0.92 9.89 -10.79
N SER A 172 1.19 9.47 -12.02
CA SER A 172 2.43 9.76 -12.74
C SER A 172 2.19 10.90 -13.74
N PRO A 173 3.22 11.66 -14.16
CA PRO A 173 3.06 12.74 -15.15
C PRO A 173 2.49 12.31 -16.51
N GLN A 174 2.44 11.00 -16.77
CA GLN A 174 1.95 10.38 -18.00
C GLN A 174 0.49 9.94 -17.90
N ASP A 175 -0.17 10.16 -16.77
CA ASP A 175 -1.55 9.76 -16.57
C ASP A 175 -2.53 10.72 -17.27
N ASP A 176 -3.60 10.18 -17.84
CA ASP A 176 -4.55 10.92 -18.68
C ASP A 176 -5.47 11.89 -17.90
N VAL A 177 -5.46 11.82 -16.56
CA VAL A 177 -6.36 12.62 -15.72
C VAL A 177 -5.78 14.00 -15.46
N VAL A 178 -6.27 15.00 -16.21
CA VAL A 178 -5.82 16.40 -16.14
C VAL A 178 -6.03 17.01 -14.74
N THR A 179 -7.10 16.64 -14.04
CA THR A 179 -7.43 17.14 -12.69
C THR A 179 -6.69 16.42 -11.55
N SER A 180 -5.84 15.43 -11.88
CA SER A 180 -5.16 14.61 -10.88
C SER A 180 -4.31 15.39 -9.87
N PRO A 181 -3.66 16.54 -10.20
CA PRO A 181 -2.94 17.31 -9.20
C PRO A 181 -3.86 17.88 -8.09
N TYR A 182 -5.07 18.34 -8.43
CA TYR A 182 -6.04 18.77 -7.40
C TYR A 182 -6.50 17.59 -6.55
N ASN A 183 -6.92 16.50 -7.20
CA ASN A 183 -7.40 15.31 -6.50
C ASN A 183 -6.35 14.78 -5.52
N THR A 184 -5.09 14.75 -5.97
CA THR A 184 -3.98 14.21 -5.16
C THR A 184 -3.64 15.12 -3.99
N VAL A 185 -3.59 16.45 -4.17
CA VAL A 185 -3.31 17.37 -3.04
C VAL A 185 -4.43 17.31 -1.99
N LEU A 186 -5.70 17.33 -2.43
CA LEU A 186 -6.85 17.25 -1.54
C LEU A 186 -6.88 15.90 -0.79
N ALA A 187 -6.65 14.79 -1.50
CA ALA A 187 -6.58 13.48 -0.89
C ALA A 187 -5.36 13.33 0.05
N ASN A 188 -4.22 13.93 -0.29
CA ASN A 188 -3.01 13.83 0.50
C ASN A 188 -3.16 14.53 1.86
N SER A 189 -3.86 15.66 1.93
CA SER A 189 -4.22 16.30 3.21
C SER A 189 -5.00 15.34 4.11
N GLN A 190 -5.95 14.59 3.56
CA GLN A 190 -6.70 13.58 4.32
C GLN A 190 -5.81 12.41 4.77
N LEU A 191 -4.89 11.94 3.93
CA LEU A 191 -3.93 10.91 4.32
C LEU A 191 -2.99 11.38 5.44
N ILE A 192 -2.57 12.64 5.42
CA ILE A 192 -1.73 13.24 6.47
C ILE A 192 -2.45 13.18 7.82
N ASN A 193 -3.75 13.47 7.83
CA ASN A 193 -4.52 13.64 9.07
C ASN A 193 -5.09 12.32 9.62
N PHE A 194 -5.45 11.37 8.75
CA PHE A 194 -6.28 10.22 9.14
C PHE A 194 -5.63 8.84 8.92
N ALA A 195 -4.54 8.73 8.17
CA ALA A 195 -3.82 7.47 8.00
C ALA A 195 -2.73 7.31 9.08
N ASP A 196 -2.51 6.07 9.54
CA ASP A 196 -1.37 5.77 10.43
C ASP A 196 -0.12 5.37 9.65
N CYS A 197 -0.31 4.83 8.44
CA CYS A 197 0.78 4.42 7.56
C CYS A 197 0.32 4.42 6.10
N VAL A 198 1.09 5.06 5.22
CA VAL A 198 0.81 5.14 3.77
C VAL A 198 1.90 4.40 3.00
N PHE A 199 1.50 3.48 2.13
CA PHE A 199 2.35 2.79 1.17
C PHE A 199 2.08 3.36 -0.23
N PRO A 200 2.81 4.42 -0.63
CA PRO A 200 2.64 4.99 -1.96
C PRO A 200 3.22 4.05 -3.02
N PHE A 201 2.54 3.93 -4.15
CA PHE A 201 3.05 3.28 -5.35
C PHE A 201 2.65 4.05 -6.60
N GLN A 202 3.39 3.86 -7.69
CA GLN A 202 3.18 4.56 -8.96
C GLN A 202 3.11 3.58 -10.12
N ASN A 203 2.11 3.75 -10.98
CA ASN A 203 1.97 2.95 -12.19
C ASN A 203 3.24 3.02 -13.04
N LYS A 204 3.89 4.19 -13.17
CA LYS A 204 5.14 4.30 -13.94
C LYS A 204 6.26 3.42 -13.40
N ALA A 205 6.46 3.38 -12.08
CA ALA A 205 7.46 2.54 -11.45
C ALA A 205 7.16 1.05 -11.67
N LEU A 206 5.90 0.66 -11.51
CA LEU A 206 5.44 -0.71 -11.75
C LEU A 206 5.58 -1.14 -13.22
N ILE A 207 5.31 -0.24 -14.18
CA ILE A 207 5.54 -0.49 -15.61
C ILE A 207 7.03 -0.73 -15.88
N ASP A 208 7.92 0.09 -15.31
CA ASP A 208 9.36 -0.04 -15.50
C ASP A 208 9.88 -1.37 -14.93
N VAL A 209 9.37 -1.77 -13.76
CA VAL A 209 9.59 -3.07 -13.14
C VAL A 209 9.12 -4.22 -14.06
N CYS A 210 7.88 -4.19 -14.54
CA CYS A 210 7.33 -5.21 -15.44
C CYS A 210 8.13 -5.33 -16.74
N ASN A 211 8.49 -4.20 -17.35
CA ASN A 211 9.26 -4.16 -18.59
C ASN A 211 10.65 -4.78 -18.42
N LYS A 212 11.32 -4.52 -17.29
CA LYS A 212 12.62 -5.13 -16.97
C LYS A 212 12.49 -6.65 -16.83
N ALA A 213 11.42 -7.12 -16.21
CA ALA A 213 11.18 -8.54 -16.04
C ALA A 213 10.85 -9.27 -17.34
N VAL A 214 10.07 -8.65 -18.23
CA VAL A 214 9.84 -9.20 -19.57
C VAL A 214 11.17 -9.32 -20.32
N LYS A 215 12.07 -8.34 -20.21
CA LYS A 215 13.42 -8.42 -20.79
C LYS A 215 14.22 -9.59 -20.19
N MET A 216 14.19 -9.77 -18.86
CA MET A 216 14.87 -10.89 -18.20
C MET A 216 14.30 -12.26 -18.61
N LYS A 217 12.97 -12.40 -18.70
CA LYS A 217 12.30 -13.63 -19.17
C LYS A 217 12.66 -13.97 -20.62
N ARG A 218 12.81 -12.97 -21.50
CA ARG A 218 13.23 -13.18 -22.90
C ARG A 218 14.66 -13.69 -23.01
N LEU A 219 15.55 -13.30 -22.09
CA LEU A 219 16.94 -13.73 -22.06
C LEU A 219 17.11 -15.16 -21.50
N GLN A 220 16.08 -15.72 -20.84
CA GLN A 220 16.09 -17.08 -20.27
C GLN A 220 14.83 -17.88 -20.72
N PRO A 221 14.76 -18.32 -21.99
CA PRO A 221 13.56 -18.90 -22.60
C PRO A 221 13.15 -20.28 -22.07
N SER A 222 13.96 -20.96 -21.26
CA SER A 222 13.61 -22.24 -20.62
C SER A 222 12.57 -22.12 -19.49
N MET A 223 12.10 -20.90 -19.18
CA MET A 223 11.25 -20.58 -18.02
C MET A 223 9.85 -20.08 -18.41
N GLN A 224 9.15 -20.83 -19.27
CA GLN A 224 7.75 -20.55 -19.56
C GLN A 224 6.85 -21.25 -18.55
N PHE A 225 6.35 -20.52 -17.55
CA PHE A 225 5.05 -20.87 -16.98
C PHE A 225 3.98 -20.54 -18.02
N ASN A 226 3.22 -21.55 -18.44
CA ASN A 226 2.09 -21.44 -19.37
C ASN A 226 0.96 -20.58 -18.76
N ARG A 227 1.15 -19.26 -18.67
CA ARG A 227 0.01 -18.33 -18.67
C ARG A 227 -0.38 -18.14 -20.13
N THR A 228 -1.54 -18.67 -20.51
CA THR A 228 -2.17 -18.36 -21.79
C THR A 228 -2.35 -16.84 -21.85
N LYS A 229 -1.58 -16.17 -22.72
CA LYS A 229 -1.64 -14.71 -22.97
C LYS A 229 -3.01 -14.22 -23.46
N ALA A 230 -3.99 -15.11 -23.61
CA ALA A 230 -5.25 -14.83 -24.27
C ALA A 230 -6.17 -13.87 -23.48
N HIS A 231 -5.96 -13.68 -22.16
CA HIS A 231 -6.87 -12.87 -21.32
C HIS A 231 -6.22 -12.05 -20.18
N SER A 232 -4.95 -11.64 -20.28
CA SER A 232 -4.37 -10.72 -19.28
C SER A 232 -4.85 -9.29 -19.53
N LYS A 233 -5.53 -8.69 -18.56
CA LYS A 233 -5.96 -7.30 -18.64
C LYS A 233 -4.77 -6.34 -18.52
N PRO A 234 -4.91 -5.11 -19.05
CA PRO A 234 -4.02 -4.02 -18.67
C PRO A 234 -3.95 -3.94 -17.14
N PHE A 235 -2.75 -3.73 -16.59
CA PHE A 235 -2.48 -3.64 -15.14
C PHE A 235 -2.44 -4.92 -14.31
N ASP A 236 -2.81 -6.10 -14.83
CA ASP A 236 -2.80 -7.35 -14.03
C ASP A 236 -1.43 -7.67 -13.43
N GLU A 237 -0.36 -7.54 -14.21
CA GLU A 237 1.00 -7.79 -13.73
C GLU A 237 1.44 -6.79 -12.66
N MET A 238 1.01 -5.54 -12.77
CA MET A 238 1.32 -4.49 -11.80
C MET A 238 0.56 -4.71 -10.49
N ASN A 239 -0.73 -5.05 -10.61
CA ASN A 239 -1.58 -5.37 -9.46
C ASN A 239 -1.08 -6.63 -8.73
N ASP A 240 -0.51 -7.61 -9.45
CA ASP A 240 0.15 -8.78 -8.83
C ASP A 240 1.33 -8.36 -7.94
N ILE A 241 2.12 -7.35 -8.32
CA ILE A 241 3.24 -6.86 -7.50
C ILE A 241 2.73 -6.22 -6.20
N ILE A 242 1.70 -5.38 -6.29
CA ILE A 242 1.11 -4.74 -5.10
C ILE A 242 0.46 -5.78 -4.18
N ALA A 243 -0.30 -6.73 -4.75
CA ALA A 243 -0.89 -7.82 -4.00
C ALA A 243 0.18 -8.66 -3.26
N ASN A 244 1.28 -9.01 -3.94
CA ASN A 244 2.41 -9.70 -3.31
C ASN A 244 3.08 -8.87 -2.21
N THR A 245 3.13 -7.55 -2.35
CA THR A 245 3.64 -6.64 -1.32
C THR A 245 2.79 -6.73 -0.05
N ILE A 246 1.46 -6.73 -0.18
CA ILE A 246 0.54 -6.90 0.96
C ILE A 246 0.70 -8.31 1.58
N LEU A 247 0.84 -9.35 0.77
CA LEU A 247 1.08 -10.71 1.27
C LEU A 247 2.39 -10.83 2.05
N ASN A 248 3.45 -10.17 1.58
CA ASN A 248 4.73 -10.14 2.27
C ASN A 248 4.67 -9.31 3.55
N LEU A 249 3.99 -8.17 3.55
CA LEU A 249 3.76 -7.34 4.73
C LEU A 249 3.04 -8.12 5.84
N THR A 250 2.03 -8.90 5.45
CA THR A 250 1.15 -9.63 6.37
C THR A 250 1.62 -11.06 6.65
N CYS A 251 2.82 -11.47 6.19
CA CYS A 251 3.23 -12.86 6.30
C CYS A 251 3.36 -13.33 7.77
N SER A 252 3.91 -12.50 8.65
CA SER A 252 4.13 -12.83 10.07
C SER A 252 2.83 -12.97 10.89
N SER A 253 1.73 -12.34 10.46
CA SER A 253 0.43 -12.53 11.12
C SER A 253 -0.24 -13.83 10.69
N ARG A 254 0.09 -14.34 9.49
CA ARG A 254 -0.55 -15.49 8.85
C ARG A 254 0.22 -16.78 9.07
N PHE A 255 1.53 -16.71 9.14
CA PHE A 255 2.43 -17.85 9.14
C PHE A 255 3.48 -17.74 10.25
N PRO A 256 3.90 -18.89 10.83
CA PRO A 256 4.97 -18.89 11.82
C PRO A 256 6.31 -18.53 11.17
N GLY A 257 7.16 -17.88 11.96
CA GLY A 257 8.50 -17.46 11.57
C GLY A 257 9.45 -17.48 12.76
N SER A 258 10.75 -17.44 12.48
CA SER A 258 11.79 -17.37 13.50
C SER A 258 11.84 -16.00 14.18
N LEU A 259 11.43 -14.94 13.48
CA LEU A 259 11.31 -13.58 14.00
C LEU A 259 10.07 -12.91 13.42
N ASN A 260 8.93 -13.09 14.10
CA ASN A 260 7.67 -12.49 13.66
C ASN A 260 7.65 -10.99 13.98
N VAL A 261 7.12 -10.21 13.04
CA VAL A 261 6.87 -8.77 13.22
C VAL A 261 5.37 -8.56 13.21
N ASP A 262 4.83 -8.00 14.29
CA ASP A 262 3.43 -7.54 14.29
C ASP A 262 3.30 -6.34 13.33
N ILE A 263 2.17 -6.23 12.64
CA ILE A 263 1.91 -5.08 11.79
C ILE A 263 1.90 -3.77 12.58
N ASN A 264 1.49 -3.81 13.85
CA ASN A 264 1.53 -2.65 14.74
C ASN A 264 2.98 -2.22 15.05
N GLU A 265 3.93 -3.16 15.06
CA GLU A 265 5.36 -2.84 15.19
C GLU A 265 5.90 -2.13 13.95
N ILE A 266 5.29 -2.29 12.77
CA ILE A 266 5.65 -1.51 11.60
C ILE A 266 5.37 -0.04 11.87
N ILE A 267 4.21 0.32 12.40
CA ILE A 267 3.90 1.72 12.75
C ILE A 267 4.89 2.21 13.83
N MET A 268 4.97 1.49 14.95
CA MET A 268 5.79 1.94 16.09
C MET A 268 7.28 2.14 15.74
N ASN A 269 7.84 1.32 14.85
CA ASN A 269 9.27 1.39 14.50
C ASN A 269 9.56 2.19 13.24
N MET A 270 8.61 2.28 12.29
CA MET A 270 8.83 2.90 10.99
C MET A 270 8.34 4.33 10.90
N THR A 271 7.40 4.74 11.74
CA THR A 271 6.80 6.07 11.73
C THR A 271 7.11 6.81 13.04
N PRO A 272 8.32 7.38 13.17
CA PRO A 272 8.74 8.06 14.40
C PRO A 272 7.93 9.31 14.71
N TYR A 273 7.32 9.92 13.68
CA TYR A 273 6.46 11.09 13.80
C TYR A 273 5.14 10.83 13.07
N PRO A 274 3.99 11.23 13.65
CA PRO A 274 2.68 10.93 13.07
C PRO A 274 2.46 11.43 11.64
N ARG A 275 3.09 12.54 11.22
CA ARG A 275 2.99 13.05 9.84
C ARG A 275 3.98 12.43 8.86
N LEU A 276 5.04 11.79 9.36
CA LEU A 276 6.10 11.19 8.54
C LEU A 276 5.86 9.68 8.42
N HIS A 277 4.70 9.32 7.91
CA HIS A 277 4.20 7.94 7.87
C HIS A 277 4.14 7.33 6.46
N TYR A 278 4.88 7.90 5.51
CA TYR A 278 4.99 7.37 4.16
C TYR A 278 6.13 6.36 4.05
N LEU A 279 5.80 5.10 3.80
CA LEU A 279 6.74 3.99 3.68
C LEU A 279 6.91 3.56 2.23
N ILE A 280 8.05 3.89 1.63
CA ILE A 280 8.39 3.47 0.28
C ILE A 280 8.66 1.96 0.28
N SER A 281 7.91 1.24 -0.56
CA SER A 281 8.00 -0.22 -0.67
C SER A 281 8.91 -0.65 -1.82
N SER A 282 9.65 -1.74 -1.60
CA SER A 282 10.46 -2.42 -2.61
C SER A 282 10.45 -3.92 -2.36
N THR A 283 10.41 -4.74 -3.41
CA THR A 283 10.37 -6.19 -3.26
C THR A 283 11.39 -6.90 -4.15
N SER A 284 11.92 -8.01 -3.66
CA SER A 284 12.75 -8.94 -4.43
C SER A 284 12.47 -10.40 -4.02
N PRO A 285 12.45 -11.37 -4.94
CA PRO A 285 12.41 -11.15 -6.38
C PRO A 285 11.03 -10.62 -6.80
N LEU A 286 10.99 -9.84 -7.89
CA LEU A 286 9.72 -9.32 -8.44
C LEU A 286 8.98 -10.37 -9.28
N PHE A 287 9.72 -11.33 -9.82
CA PHE A 287 9.22 -12.36 -10.73
C PHE A 287 9.96 -13.66 -10.48
N PRO A 288 9.36 -14.82 -10.84
CA PRO A 288 9.98 -16.10 -10.55
C PRO A 288 11.18 -16.26 -11.47
N LEU A 289 12.36 -16.13 -10.89
CA LEU A 289 13.64 -16.45 -11.49
C LEU A 289 14.11 -17.76 -10.88
N ASN A 290 14.90 -18.56 -11.61
CA ASN A 290 15.46 -19.79 -11.06
C ASN A 290 16.11 -19.55 -9.69
N ASP A 291 15.95 -20.55 -8.83
CA ASP A 291 16.10 -20.56 -7.37
C ASP A 291 17.51 -20.25 -6.81
N SER A 292 18.38 -19.67 -7.63
CA SER A 292 19.77 -19.33 -7.31
C SER A 292 19.96 -17.92 -6.73
N SER A 293 18.89 -17.15 -6.52
CA SER A 293 18.98 -15.79 -5.98
C SER A 293 19.54 -15.84 -4.55
N LYS A 294 20.84 -15.57 -4.42
CA LYS A 294 21.49 -15.44 -3.11
C LYS A 294 20.85 -14.28 -2.35
N VAL A 295 20.76 -14.40 -1.03
CA VAL A 295 20.24 -13.35 -0.14
C VAL A 295 20.95 -12.02 -0.42
N ASP A 296 22.27 -12.05 -0.62
CA ASP A 296 23.08 -10.88 -0.96
C ASP A 296 22.62 -10.13 -2.21
N HIS A 297 22.10 -10.85 -3.22
CA HIS A 297 21.60 -10.25 -4.45
C HIS A 297 20.27 -9.55 -4.19
N MET A 298 19.39 -10.18 -3.41
CA MET A 298 18.09 -9.60 -3.02
C MET A 298 18.28 -8.28 -2.25
N PHE A 299 19.28 -8.21 -1.37
CA PHE A 299 19.66 -6.96 -0.69
C PHE A 299 20.03 -5.86 -1.68
N ASN A 300 20.87 -6.13 -2.68
CA ASN A 300 21.22 -5.12 -3.68
C ASN A 300 20.02 -4.71 -4.54
N GLU A 301 19.13 -5.66 -4.84
CA GLU A 301 17.92 -5.42 -5.61
C GLU A 301 16.93 -4.51 -4.88
N VAL A 302 16.63 -4.80 -3.61
CA VAL A 302 15.63 -4.01 -2.86
C VAL A 302 16.04 -2.55 -2.70
N PHE A 303 17.33 -2.22 -2.67
CA PHE A 303 17.83 -0.83 -2.65
C PHE A 303 17.95 -0.19 -4.04
N SER A 304 17.83 -0.96 -5.11
CA SER A 304 17.85 -0.44 -6.48
C SER A 304 16.55 0.27 -6.82
N ILE A 305 16.62 1.42 -7.49
CA ILE A 305 15.47 2.12 -8.07
C ILE A 305 14.60 1.21 -8.96
N SER A 306 15.22 0.19 -9.57
CA SER A 306 14.53 -0.76 -10.45
C SER A 306 13.62 -1.76 -9.75
N HIS A 307 13.61 -1.78 -8.41
CA HIS A 307 12.70 -2.62 -7.61
C HIS A 307 11.76 -1.79 -6.72
N GLN A 308 11.91 -0.46 -6.72
CA GLN A 308 11.05 0.43 -5.96
C GLN A 308 9.67 0.52 -6.62
N LEU A 309 8.61 0.41 -5.81
CA LEU A 309 7.23 0.51 -6.29
C LEU A 309 6.78 1.97 -6.46
N PHE A 310 7.64 2.90 -6.08
CA PHE A 310 7.48 4.34 -6.18
C PHE A 310 8.80 4.94 -6.68
N GLN A 311 8.77 5.99 -7.50
CA GLN A 311 9.98 6.57 -8.09
C GLN A 311 10.80 7.40 -7.08
N CYS A 312 11.26 6.75 -6.01
CA CYS A 312 12.13 7.31 -5.00
C CYS A 312 13.26 6.33 -4.72
N SER A 313 14.51 6.81 -4.75
CA SER A 313 15.68 5.99 -4.41
C SER A 313 16.01 6.21 -2.93
N PRO A 314 15.88 5.19 -2.06
CA PRO A 314 16.16 5.34 -0.63
C PRO A 314 17.59 5.82 -0.35
N SER A 315 18.55 5.41 -1.18
CA SER A 315 19.97 5.79 -1.09
C SER A 315 20.28 7.26 -1.37
N LEU A 316 19.37 8.00 -2.01
CA LEU A 316 19.56 9.42 -2.30
C LEU A 316 19.05 10.34 -1.19
N GLY A 317 18.23 9.81 -0.28
CA GLY A 317 17.69 10.55 0.85
C GLY A 317 18.30 10.10 2.16
N ILE A 318 17.73 10.61 3.25
CA ILE A 318 18.04 10.20 4.61
C ILE A 318 16.93 9.29 5.10
N MET A 319 17.32 8.16 5.69
CA MET A 319 16.39 7.16 6.21
C MET A 319 16.08 7.45 7.68
N LEU A 320 14.79 7.58 7.97
CA LEU A 320 14.26 7.64 9.33
C LEU A 320 14.23 6.24 9.95
N ALA A 321 13.79 5.25 9.17
CA ALA A 321 13.71 3.85 9.53
C ALA A 321 13.62 2.96 8.27
N SER A 322 14.05 1.70 8.40
CA SER A 322 13.99 0.68 7.35
C SER A 322 13.49 -0.65 7.93
N ALA A 323 12.52 -1.31 7.30
CA ALA A 323 12.11 -2.67 7.64
C ALA A 323 12.48 -3.63 6.52
N LEU A 324 13.00 -4.81 6.89
CA LEU A 324 13.33 -5.91 6.01
C LEU A 324 12.53 -7.14 6.44
N LEU A 325 11.47 -7.45 5.69
CA LEU A 325 10.60 -8.58 5.93
C LEU A 325 10.97 -9.70 4.95
N CYS A 326 11.71 -10.69 5.43
CA CYS A 326 12.20 -11.81 4.65
C CYS A 326 11.31 -13.04 4.84
N ARG A 327 11.15 -13.81 3.76
CA ARG A 327 10.39 -15.07 3.75
C ARG A 327 11.23 -16.20 3.18
N GLY A 328 11.00 -17.40 3.69
CA GLY A 328 11.70 -18.62 3.29
C GLY A 328 12.96 -18.87 4.13
N GLN A 329 13.86 -19.71 3.60
CA GLN A 329 15.10 -20.05 4.30
C GLN A 329 16.12 -18.90 4.23
N VAL A 330 15.99 -17.94 5.14
CA VAL A 330 16.92 -16.81 5.31
C VAL A 330 17.44 -16.81 6.75
N ALA A 331 18.77 -16.87 6.90
CA ALA A 331 19.40 -16.83 8.21
C ALA A 331 19.61 -15.38 8.70
N MET A 332 19.49 -15.15 10.01
CA MET A 332 19.76 -13.83 10.61
C MET A 332 21.22 -13.38 10.37
N SER A 333 22.18 -14.31 10.34
CA SER A 333 23.59 -14.00 10.06
C SER A 333 23.78 -13.37 8.68
N ASP A 334 23.07 -13.89 7.66
CA ASP A 334 23.16 -13.38 6.29
C ASP A 334 22.57 -11.97 6.21
N VAL A 335 21.46 -11.74 6.91
CA VAL A 335 20.82 -10.42 7.01
C VAL A 335 21.75 -9.41 7.68
N GLN A 336 22.33 -9.76 8.83
CA GLN A 336 23.26 -8.89 9.56
C GLN A 336 24.50 -8.55 8.72
N HIS A 337 25.10 -9.54 8.08
CA HIS A 337 26.23 -9.34 7.19
C HIS A 337 25.93 -8.35 6.04
N ASN A 338 24.76 -8.48 5.41
CA ASN A 338 24.36 -7.57 4.34
C ASN A 338 24.01 -6.16 4.84
N ILE A 339 23.40 -6.04 6.02
CA ILE A 339 23.15 -4.75 6.66
C ILE A 339 24.49 -4.03 6.90
N GLU A 340 25.48 -4.71 7.48
CA GLU A 340 26.81 -4.15 7.70
C GLU A 340 27.48 -3.67 6.41
N ARG A 341 27.36 -4.45 5.33
CA ARG A 341 27.85 -4.06 3.99
C ARG A 341 27.18 -2.79 3.47
N LEU A 342 25.89 -2.60 3.76
CA LEU A 342 25.10 -1.46 3.29
C LEU A 342 25.19 -0.23 4.19
N LYS A 343 25.65 -0.36 5.45
CA LYS A 343 25.79 0.76 6.41
C LYS A 343 26.56 1.95 5.83
N GLY A 344 27.55 1.71 4.95
CA GLY A 344 28.34 2.79 4.31
C GLY A 344 27.60 3.58 3.23
N ASN A 345 26.59 2.99 2.59
CA ASN A 345 25.86 3.61 1.47
C ASN A 345 24.53 4.24 1.89
N ILE A 346 24.05 3.91 3.08
CA ILE A 346 22.74 4.34 3.59
C ILE A 346 22.95 5.33 4.74
N LYS A 347 22.35 6.51 4.62
CA LYS A 347 22.39 7.54 5.64
C LYS A 347 21.14 7.47 6.50
N PHE A 348 21.30 7.07 7.76
CA PHE A 348 20.24 7.18 8.75
C PHE A 348 20.28 8.53 9.47
N VAL A 349 19.14 8.94 10.02
CA VAL A 349 19.08 10.08 10.94
C VAL A 349 19.99 9.88 12.17
N PRO A 350 20.61 10.95 12.72
CA PRO A 350 21.66 10.80 13.74
C PRO A 350 21.22 10.11 15.04
N TRP A 351 19.94 10.26 15.40
CA TRP A 351 19.34 9.66 16.59
C TRP A 351 18.89 8.20 16.37
N ASN A 352 18.89 7.69 15.13
CA ASN A 352 18.50 6.32 14.79
C ASN A 352 19.48 5.64 13.80
N LYS A 353 20.76 5.60 14.17
CA LYS A 353 21.83 5.03 13.31
C LYS A 353 21.65 3.53 13.00
N GLU A 354 20.86 2.83 13.80
CA GLU A 354 20.52 1.41 13.61
C GLU A 354 19.02 1.20 13.44
N GLY A 355 18.37 2.07 12.67
CA GLY A 355 16.92 2.06 12.42
C GLY A 355 16.40 0.91 11.56
N TRP A 356 16.93 -0.30 11.74
CA TRP A 356 16.54 -1.51 11.01
C TRP A 356 15.54 -2.33 11.82
N LYS A 357 14.41 -2.64 11.22
CA LYS A 357 13.47 -3.66 11.72
C LYS A 357 13.57 -4.89 10.83
N ILE A 358 13.79 -6.06 11.42
CA ILE A 358 13.93 -7.31 10.67
C ILE A 358 12.76 -8.23 11.02
N GLY A 359 12.15 -8.83 10.02
CA GLY A 359 11.18 -9.90 10.17
C GLY A 359 11.58 -11.11 9.34
N LEU A 360 11.51 -12.30 9.93
CA LEU A 360 11.83 -13.56 9.28
C LEU A 360 10.64 -14.52 9.39
N CYS A 361 10.01 -14.80 8.25
CA CYS A 361 8.99 -15.82 8.11
C CYS A 361 9.59 -17.08 7.47
N SER A 362 9.42 -18.25 8.09
CA SER A 362 9.98 -19.50 7.57
C SER A 362 9.24 -20.01 6.34
N ILE A 363 7.99 -19.58 6.15
CA ILE A 363 7.14 -20.02 5.03
C ILE A 363 7.42 -19.15 3.80
N PRO A 364 7.93 -19.74 2.71
CA PRO A 364 8.23 -19.02 1.49
C PRO A 364 6.96 -18.58 0.77
N HIS A 365 7.13 -17.80 -0.30
CA HIS A 365 6.03 -17.46 -1.20
C HIS A 365 5.82 -18.61 -2.19
N ILE A 366 4.60 -18.83 -2.71
CA ILE A 366 4.33 -19.95 -3.64
C ILE A 366 5.23 -19.90 -4.88
N ALA A 367 5.52 -18.69 -5.35
CA ALA A 367 6.31 -18.49 -6.56
C ALA A 367 7.84 -18.49 -6.33
N TYR A 368 8.31 -18.34 -5.10
CA TYR A 368 9.73 -18.08 -4.78
C TYR A 368 10.18 -18.84 -3.54
N SER A 369 11.34 -19.52 -3.57
CA SER A 369 11.89 -20.11 -2.34
C SER A 369 12.26 -19.08 -1.27
N ARG A 370 12.58 -17.85 -1.70
CA ARG A 370 12.96 -16.73 -0.84
C ARG A 370 12.37 -15.45 -1.41
N SER A 371 11.89 -14.58 -0.52
CA SER A 371 11.48 -13.22 -0.89
C SER A 371 11.79 -12.24 0.23
N MET A 372 11.90 -10.97 -0.13
CA MET A 372 12.20 -9.87 0.75
C MET A 372 11.34 -8.67 0.35
N LEU A 373 10.66 -8.11 1.34
CA LEU A 373 10.00 -6.83 1.26
C LEU A 373 10.80 -5.84 2.10
N MET A 374 11.23 -4.75 1.47
CA MET A 374 11.80 -3.60 2.15
C MET A 374 10.76 -2.50 2.25
N LEU A 375 10.62 -1.93 3.44
CA LEU A 375 9.86 -0.71 3.70
C LEU A 375 10.85 0.37 4.15
N SER A 376 10.78 1.55 3.56
CA SER A 376 11.73 2.62 3.84
C SER A 376 11.00 3.92 4.12
N ASN A 377 11.16 4.45 5.33
CA ASN A 377 10.77 5.83 5.61
C ASN A 377 11.96 6.74 5.29
N THR A 378 11.87 7.46 4.18
CA THR A 378 13.00 8.20 3.60
C THR A 378 12.58 9.59 3.16
N THR A 379 13.44 10.58 3.42
CA THR A 379 13.24 11.96 2.96
C THR A 379 13.22 12.08 1.44
N SER A 380 13.66 11.05 0.69
CA SER A 380 13.65 11.07 -0.78
C SER A 380 12.26 11.26 -1.40
N ILE A 381 11.18 10.99 -0.64
CA ILE A 381 9.80 11.28 -1.05
C ILE A 381 9.54 12.77 -1.30
N THR A 382 10.31 13.67 -0.67
CA THR A 382 10.20 15.14 -0.84
C THR A 382 10.25 15.57 -2.30
N LYS A 383 11.03 14.89 -3.15
CA LYS A 383 11.12 15.16 -4.58
C LYS A 383 9.76 15.03 -5.26
N HIS A 384 9.02 13.97 -4.92
CA HIS A 384 7.69 13.76 -5.46
C HIS A 384 6.69 14.78 -4.90
N LEU A 385 6.70 15.01 -3.58
CA LEU A 385 5.80 15.97 -2.94
C LEU A 385 6.00 17.39 -3.47
N CYS A 386 7.24 17.81 -3.73
CA CYS A 386 7.55 19.09 -4.37
C CYS A 386 6.99 19.16 -5.80
N SER A 387 7.17 18.11 -6.59
CA SER A 387 6.62 18.06 -7.95
C SER A 387 5.08 18.11 -7.96
N LEU A 388 4.44 17.41 -7.02
CA LEU A 388 3.00 17.48 -6.82
C LEU A 388 2.55 18.91 -6.52
N LYS A 389 3.24 19.59 -5.59
CA LYS A 389 2.97 20.99 -5.25
C LYS A 389 3.09 21.92 -6.45
N GLU A 390 4.15 21.80 -7.23
CA GLU A 390 4.37 22.61 -8.44
C GLU A 390 3.26 22.41 -9.48
N ASN A 391 2.87 21.16 -9.72
CA ASN A 391 1.81 20.82 -10.66
C ASN A 391 0.44 21.37 -10.21
N PHE A 392 0.13 21.26 -8.91
CA PHE A 392 -1.05 21.87 -8.32
C PHE A 392 -1.05 23.39 -8.51
N LEU A 393 0.03 24.08 -8.12
CA LEU A 393 0.14 25.54 -8.21
C LEU A 393 0.02 26.04 -9.66
N LYS A 394 0.58 25.30 -10.62
CA LYS A 394 0.48 25.62 -12.06
C LYS A 394 -0.97 25.65 -12.54
N MET A 395 -1.80 24.71 -12.09
CA MET A 395 -3.23 24.69 -12.40
C MET A 395 -4.01 25.74 -11.61
N TYR A 396 -3.73 25.83 -10.30
CA TYR A 396 -4.46 26.70 -9.37
C TYR A 396 -4.31 28.18 -9.72
N ARG A 397 -3.08 28.63 -10.06
CA ARG A 397 -2.81 30.02 -10.49
C ARG A 397 -3.59 30.41 -11.74
N LYS A 398 -3.80 29.45 -12.65
CA LYS A 398 -4.59 29.64 -13.88
C LYS A 398 -6.09 29.47 -13.65
N LYS A 399 -6.52 29.06 -12.44
CA LYS A 399 -7.89 28.65 -12.11
C LYS A 399 -8.44 27.59 -13.08
N ALA A 400 -7.55 26.79 -13.67
CA ALA A 400 -7.92 25.77 -14.63
C ALA A 400 -8.75 24.69 -13.92
N HIS A 401 -9.91 24.32 -14.47
CA HIS A 401 -10.86 23.34 -13.92
C HIS A 401 -11.34 23.59 -12.48
N LEU A 402 -11.02 24.73 -11.86
CA LEU A 402 -11.33 25.00 -10.45
C LEU A 402 -12.85 25.10 -10.21
N HIS A 403 -13.60 25.65 -11.18
CA HIS A 403 -15.06 25.78 -11.09
C HIS A 403 -15.77 24.43 -10.96
N HIS A 404 -15.31 23.39 -11.66
CA HIS A 404 -15.87 22.03 -11.54
C HIS A 404 -15.82 21.48 -10.09
N PHE A 405 -14.86 21.91 -9.27
CA PHE A 405 -14.78 21.51 -7.87
C PHE A 405 -15.67 22.36 -6.98
N LEU A 406 -15.71 23.67 -7.23
CA LEU A 406 -16.47 24.64 -6.40
C LEU A 406 -17.99 24.59 -6.65
N GLU A 407 -18.44 24.02 -7.76
CA GLU A 407 -19.86 23.76 -8.01
C GLU A 407 -20.42 22.64 -7.13
N VAL A 408 -19.55 21.81 -6.54
CA VAL A 408 -19.98 20.75 -5.62
C VAL A 408 -20.35 21.34 -4.27
N GLU A 409 -21.54 21.00 -3.79
CA GLU A 409 -22.01 21.42 -2.48
C GLU A 409 -21.00 21.05 -1.37
N SER A 410 -20.78 21.95 -0.41
CA SER A 410 -19.80 21.82 0.68
C SER A 410 -18.32 21.82 0.26
N MET A 411 -18.00 22.19 -0.99
CA MET A 411 -16.62 22.43 -1.43
C MET A 411 -16.30 23.92 -1.42
N GLU A 412 -15.41 24.33 -0.52
CA GLU A 412 -14.96 25.72 -0.38
C GLU A 412 -13.54 25.91 -0.90
N LYS A 413 -13.20 27.17 -1.28
CA LYS A 413 -11.84 27.51 -1.72
C LYS A 413 -10.80 27.32 -0.62
N ASP A 414 -11.19 27.50 0.64
CA ASP A 414 -10.28 27.40 1.78
C ASP A 414 -9.75 25.97 1.94
N ILE A 415 -10.53 24.95 1.56
CA ILE A 415 -10.09 23.54 1.56
C ILE A 415 -8.86 23.33 0.67
N PHE A 416 -8.78 24.01 -0.48
CA PHE A 416 -7.60 23.96 -1.35
C PHE A 416 -6.37 24.59 -0.69
N GLN A 417 -6.57 25.69 0.03
CA GLN A 417 -5.48 26.38 0.73
C GLN A 417 -4.97 25.56 1.90
N THR A 418 -5.87 25.05 2.76
CA THR A 418 -5.51 24.16 3.86
C THR A 418 -4.78 22.92 3.36
N SER A 419 -5.28 22.28 2.30
CA SER A 419 -4.63 21.08 1.75
C SER A 419 -3.24 21.36 1.18
N LEU A 420 -3.04 22.55 0.60
CA LEU A 420 -1.73 22.99 0.15
C LEU A 420 -0.79 23.25 1.34
N THR A 421 -1.28 23.90 2.40
CA THR A 421 -0.50 24.16 3.62
C THR A 421 -0.09 22.86 4.32
N ASP A 422 -0.96 21.86 4.38
CA ASP A 422 -0.63 20.52 4.91
C ASP A 422 0.50 19.88 4.10
N LEU A 423 0.42 19.95 2.77
CA LEU A 423 1.46 19.43 1.88
C LEU A 423 2.79 20.17 2.07
N GLU A 424 2.77 21.49 2.20
CA GLU A 424 3.97 22.29 2.45
C GLU A 424 4.62 21.95 3.78
N THR A 425 3.81 21.84 4.83
CA THR A 425 4.26 21.44 6.17
C THR A 425 4.90 20.04 6.13
N LEU A 426 4.28 19.08 5.43
CA LEU A 426 4.84 17.73 5.26
C LEU A 426 6.20 17.77 4.54
N ILE A 427 6.33 18.56 3.47
CA ILE A 427 7.59 18.73 2.74
C ILE A 427 8.67 19.29 3.66
N ASP A 428 8.34 20.32 4.44
CA ASP A 428 9.28 21.00 5.32
C ASP A 428 9.70 20.10 6.49
N ASP A 429 8.78 19.31 7.05
CA ASP A 429 9.08 18.31 8.08
C ASP A 429 10.09 17.27 7.58
N TYR A 430 9.94 16.76 6.35
CA TYR A 430 10.93 15.83 5.78
C TYR A 430 12.27 16.52 5.47
N LYS A 431 12.25 17.73 4.90
CA LYS A 431 13.48 18.50 4.59
C LYS A 431 14.26 18.89 5.82
N HIS A 432 13.59 19.12 6.95
CA HIS A 432 14.25 19.42 8.22
C HIS A 432 15.28 18.34 8.58
N TYR A 433 14.95 17.07 8.39
CA TYR A 433 15.88 15.96 8.65
C TYR A 433 17.00 15.82 7.61
N GLU A 434 16.85 16.42 6.43
CA GLU A 434 17.94 16.51 5.46
C GLU A 434 19.04 17.47 5.95
N LEU A 435 18.63 18.59 6.54
CA LEU A 435 19.52 19.65 7.04
C LEU A 435 20.24 19.27 8.34
N ILE A 436 19.61 18.47 9.23
CA ILE A 436 20.21 18.06 10.51
C ILE A 436 21.56 17.32 10.30
N ILE A 437 21.75 16.62 9.19
CA ILE A 437 22.97 15.86 8.91
C ILE A 437 24.10 16.74 8.35
N GLU A 438 23.78 17.91 7.80
CA GLU A 438 24.77 18.83 7.24
C GLU A 438 25.52 19.64 8.31
N VAL A 439 25.02 19.69 9.55
CA VAL A 439 25.71 20.36 10.66
C VAL A 439 26.75 19.39 11.24
N PRO A 440 28.06 19.65 11.08
CA PRO A 440 29.08 18.84 11.73
C PRO A 440 28.92 18.96 13.24
N GLU A 441 29.04 17.85 13.98
CA GLU A 441 29.19 17.92 15.44
C GLU A 441 30.33 18.89 15.76
N GLN A 442 30.01 20.07 16.32
CA GLN A 442 31.06 20.94 16.84
C GLN A 442 31.83 20.14 17.89
N PRO A 443 33.17 20.04 17.78
CA PRO A 443 33.95 19.27 18.73
C PRO A 443 33.70 19.85 20.12
N ARG A 444 33.12 19.04 21.01
CA ARG A 444 32.99 19.39 22.43
C ARG A 444 34.37 19.82 22.91
N LEU A 445 34.48 21.07 23.38
CA LEU A 445 35.70 21.62 23.97
C LEU A 445 36.22 20.61 25.01
N LYS A 446 37.34 19.96 24.68
CA LYS A 446 38.08 19.16 25.66
C LYS A 446 38.61 20.15 26.69
N VAL A 447 37.93 20.24 27.83
CA VAL A 447 38.48 20.90 29.02
C VAL A 447 39.74 20.10 29.37
N LYS A 448 40.91 20.68 29.11
CA LYS A 448 42.17 20.18 29.65
C LYS A 448 42.09 20.39 31.17
N LEU A 449 42.02 19.29 31.91
CA LEU A 449 42.27 19.27 33.35
C LEU A 449 43.74 19.59 33.63
#